data_AF-A0A7Y0SG59-F1
#
_entry.id   AF-A0A7Y0SG59-F1
#
_cell.length_a   1.000
_cell.length_b   1.000
_cell.length_c   1.000
_cell.angle_alpha   90.00
_cell.angle_beta   90.00
_cell.angle_gamma   90.00
#
_symmetry.space_group_name_H-M   'P 1'
#
loop_
_entity.id
_entity.type
_entity.pdbx_description
1 polymer ?
#
loop_
_entity_poly.entity_id
_entity_poly.type
_entity_poly.pdbx_seq_one_letter_code
_entity_poly.pdbx_strand_id
1 'polypeptide(L)'
;NGVIRMSDEVEGVVETSLNVGVISTEENKVTVLCLIRSLIDSGRSQVESMLRSITELAGAQIQFSGAYPGWKPDADSEIMAIFRD
;
A
#
# COMPACT_ATOMS: atom_id res chain seq x y z
N ASN A 1 -1.55 -9.90 1.66
CA ASN A 1 -1.99 -9.21 2.89
C ASN A 1 -0.81 -9.13 3.84
N GLY A 2 -0.65 -8.04 4.59
CA GLY A 2 0.51 -7.76 5.42
C GLY A 2 1.61 -7.00 4.67
N VAL A 3 2.86 -7.23 5.06
CA VAL A 3 4.05 -6.67 4.40
C VAL A 3 4.15 -7.24 2.99
N ILE A 4 4.31 -6.36 1.99
CA ILE A 4 4.59 -6.73 0.61
C ILE A 4 6.08 -6.60 0.33
N ARG A 5 6.71 -5.53 0.81
CA ARG A 5 8.13 -5.24 0.60
C ARG A 5 8.71 -4.42 1.76
N MET A 6 9.92 -4.78 2.20
CA MET A 6 10.74 -3.98 3.12
C MET A 6 11.59 -2.99 2.32
N SER A 7 11.90 -1.83 2.89
CA SER A 7 12.80 -0.85 2.29
C SER A 7 14.24 -1.36 2.30
N ASP A 8 14.96 -1.17 1.19
CA ASP A 8 16.41 -1.39 1.12
C ASP A 8 17.20 -0.15 1.59
N GLU A 9 16.58 1.03 1.58
CA GLU A 9 17.22 2.30 1.95
C GLU A 9 17.15 2.57 3.45
N VAL A 10 16.10 2.08 4.12
CA VAL A 10 15.93 2.23 5.57
C VAL A 10 15.67 0.88 6.21
N GLU A 11 16.68 0.38 6.92
CA GLU A 11 16.63 -0.93 7.58
C GLU A 11 15.45 -1.02 8.57
N GLY A 12 14.73 -2.15 8.53
CA GLY A 12 13.59 -2.42 9.41
C GLY A 12 12.29 -1.68 9.04
N VAL A 13 12.29 -0.86 7.99
CA VAL A 13 11.09 -0.11 7.56
C VAL A 13 10.34 -0.85 6.46
N VAL A 14 9.02 -0.97 6.62
CA VAL A 14 8.13 -1.49 5.58
C VAL A 14 7.97 -0.43 4.48
N GLU A 15 8.34 -0.78 3.25
CA GLU A 15 8.15 0.13 2.11
C GLU A 15 6.73 0.04 1.56
N THR A 16 6.21 -1.17 1.36
CA THR A 16 4.87 -1.39 0.80
C THR A 16 4.13 -2.45 1.60
N SER A 17 2.86 -2.20 1.92
CA SER A 17 1.98 -3.12 2.63
C SER A 17 0.52 -3.01 2.17
N LEU A 18 -0.27 -4.03 2.50
CA LEU A 18 -1.71 -4.07 2.28
C LEU A 18 -2.39 -4.65 3.51
N ASN A 19 -3.43 -4.00 4.02
CA ASN A 19 -4.31 -4.57 5.02
C ASN A 19 -5.71 -4.80 4.44
N VAL A 20 -6.23 -6.03 4.55
CA VAL A 20 -7.65 -6.32 4.37
C VAL A 20 -8.34 -6.06 5.72
N GLY A 21 -9.06 -4.95 5.82
CA GLY A 21 -9.54 -4.42 7.10
C GLY A 21 -11.01 -4.73 7.40
N VAL A 22 -11.85 -4.84 6.36
CA VAL A 22 -13.27 -5.13 6.52
C VAL A 22 -13.72 -6.12 5.46
N ILE A 23 -14.43 -7.16 5.90
CA ILE A 23 -15.16 -8.06 5.03
C ILE A 23 -16.60 -8.05 5.53
N SER A 24 -17.53 -7.66 4.66
CA SER A 24 -18.96 -7.67 4.96
C SER A 24 -19.71 -8.52 3.95
N THR A 25 -20.76 -9.17 4.43
CA THR A 25 -21.66 -9.98 3.62
C THR A 25 -23.07 -9.45 3.79
N GLU A 26 -23.71 -9.21 2.65
CA GLU A 26 -25.14 -8.95 2.52
C GLU A 26 -25.75 -10.12 1.73
N GLU A 27 -27.08 -10.19 1.62
CA GLU A 27 -27.80 -11.33 1.05
C GLU A 27 -27.25 -11.82 -0.31
N ASN A 28 -26.85 -10.89 -1.18
CA ASN A 28 -26.36 -11.19 -2.54
C ASN A 28 -24.99 -10.56 -2.86
N LYS A 29 -24.24 -10.10 -1.84
CA LYS A 29 -23.00 -9.35 -2.07
C LYS A 29 -21.98 -9.58 -0.96
N VAL A 30 -20.72 -9.79 -1.36
CA VAL A 30 -19.57 -9.71 -0.46
C VAL A 30 -18.77 -8.47 -0.81
N THR A 31 -18.46 -7.64 0.18
CA THR A 31 -17.60 -6.46 0.03
C THR A 31 -16.34 -6.65 0.84
N VAL A 32 -15.18 -6.45 0.20
CA VAL A 32 -13.86 -6.50 0.83
C VAL A 32 -13.23 -5.13 0.74
N LEU A 33 -12.98 -4.50 1.88
CA LEU A 33 -12.26 -3.23 1.97
C LEU A 33 -10.83 -3.49 2.40
N CYS A 34 -9.90 -2.94 1.63
CA CYS A 34 -8.48 -3.03 1.91
C CYS A 34 -7.80 -1.68 1.73
N LEU A 35 -6.69 -1.48 2.44
CA LEU A 35 -5.90 -0.26 2.38
C LEU A 35 -4.46 -0.60 2.03
N ILE A 36 -4.00 -0.08 0.89
CA ILE A 36 -2.62 -0.15 0.44
C ILE A 36 -1.85 1.02 1.07
N ARG A 37 -0.63 0.77 1.52
CA ARG A 37 0.29 1.81 1.98
C ARG A 37 1.64 1.60 1.30
N SER A 38 2.26 2.69 0.84
CA SER A 38 3.59 2.64 0.26
C SER A 38 4.36 3.93 0.51
N LEU A 39 5.67 3.85 0.76
CA LEU A 39 6.56 5.02 0.77
C LEU A 39 6.79 5.59 -0.64
N ILE A 40 6.59 4.75 -1.66
CA ILE A 40 6.75 5.11 -3.08
C ILE A 40 5.48 4.80 -3.88
N ASP A 41 5.06 5.72 -4.75
CA ASP A 41 3.81 5.60 -5.52
C ASP A 41 3.83 4.43 -6.52
N SER A 42 5.01 4.05 -7.01
CA SER A 42 5.20 2.88 -7.86
C SER A 42 4.86 1.58 -7.12
N GLY A 43 5.25 1.46 -5.84
CA GLY A 43 4.90 0.33 -4.98
C GLY A 43 3.39 0.24 -4.72
N ARG A 44 2.71 1.39 -4.54
CA ARG A 44 1.23 1.42 -4.44
C ARG A 44 0.59 0.92 -5.74
N SER A 45 1.02 1.46 -6.88
CA SER A 45 0.52 1.09 -8.21
C SER A 45 0.74 -0.39 -8.54
N GLN A 46 1.84 -0.97 -8.08
CA GLN A 46 2.11 -2.41 -8.22
C GLN A 46 1.05 -3.25 -7.47
N VAL A 47 0.75 -2.92 -6.21
CA VAL A 47 -0.26 -3.65 -5.42
C VAL A 47 -1.66 -3.43 -5.98
N GLU A 48 -1.99 -2.21 -6.45
CA GLU A 48 -3.24 -1.95 -7.16
C GLU A 48 -3.39 -2.87 -8.39
N SER A 49 -2.31 -3.03 -9.16
CA SER A 49 -2.29 -3.92 -10.34
C SER A 49 -2.50 -5.39 -9.95
N MET A 50 -1.86 -5.85 -8.88
CA MET A 50 -2.08 -7.21 -8.35
C MET A 50 -3.53 -7.44 -7.93
N LEU A 51 -4.14 -6.48 -7.24
CA LEU A 51 -5.53 -6.57 -6.82
C LEU A 51 -6.47 -6.58 -8.02
N ARG A 52 -6.21 -5.76 -9.05
CA ARG A 52 -6.97 -5.80 -10.31
C ARG A 52 -6.94 -7.20 -10.93
N SER A 53 -5.76 -7.82 -11.04
CA SER A 53 -5.63 -9.18 -11.58
C SER A 53 -6.42 -10.21 -10.78
N ILE A 54 -6.38 -10.15 -9.45
CA ILE A 54 -7.15 -11.06 -8.59
C ILE A 54 -8.66 -10.83 -8.78
N THR A 55 -9.11 -9.59 -8.82
CA THR A 55 -10.54 -9.29 -9.01
C THR A 55 -11.03 -9.68 -10.39
N GLU A 56 -10.21 -9.55 -11.43
CA GLU A 56 -10.53 -10.00 -12.78
C GLU A 56 -10.70 -11.52 -12.82
N LEU A 57 -9.77 -12.28 -12.24
CA LEU A 57 -9.87 -13.74 -12.13
C LEU A 57 -11.09 -14.20 -11.33
N ALA A 58 -11.50 -13.41 -10.34
CA ALA A 58 -12.66 -13.70 -9.50
C ALA A 58 -14.00 -13.27 -10.13
N GLY A 59 -13.99 -12.57 -11.28
CA GLY A 59 -15.19 -11.95 -11.84
C GLY A 59 -15.78 -10.85 -10.95
N ALA A 60 -14.95 -10.24 -10.08
CA ALA A 60 -15.33 -9.22 -9.13
C ALA A 60 -15.01 -7.81 -9.65
N GLN A 61 -15.65 -6.80 -9.05
CA GLN A 61 -15.36 -5.39 -9.33
C GLN A 61 -14.42 -4.81 -8.28
N ILE A 62 -13.56 -3.88 -8.70
CA ILE A 62 -12.65 -3.14 -7.83
C ILE A 62 -12.70 -1.64 -8.13
N GLN A 63 -12.65 -0.84 -7.07
CA GLN A 63 -12.51 0.61 -7.14
C GLN A 63 -11.42 1.07 -6.18
N PHE A 64 -10.57 1.98 -6.64
CA PHE A 64 -9.58 2.66 -5.81
C PHE A 64 -10.01 4.11 -5.59
N SER A 65 -9.83 4.60 -4.37
CA SER A 65 -10.14 5.96 -3.96
C SER A 65 -9.25 6.37 -2.78
N GLY A 66 -9.25 7.66 -2.44
CA GLY A 66 -8.47 8.17 -1.30
C GLY A 66 -6.95 8.08 -1.48
N ALA A 67 -6.47 8.06 -2.73
CA ALA A 67 -5.04 8.05 -3.02
C ALA A 67 -4.37 9.34 -2.51
N TYR A 68 -3.27 9.17 -1.79
CA TYR A 68 -2.36 10.24 -1.38
C TYR A 68 -0.92 9.82 -1.73
N PRO A 69 -0.02 10.78 -2.01
CA PRO A 69 1.34 10.45 -2.38
C PRO A 69 2.13 9.91 -1.17
N GLY A 70 3.06 9.00 -1.45
CA GLY A 70 4.10 8.66 -0.47
C GLY A 70 5.04 9.85 -0.22
N TRP A 71 5.65 9.88 0.97
CA TRP A 71 6.81 10.72 1.24
C TRP A 71 7.99 9.78 1.52
N LYS A 72 8.82 9.60 0.49
CA LYS A 72 10.01 8.76 0.58
C LYS A 72 11.03 9.44 1.49
N PRO A 73 11.50 8.80 2.58
CA PRO A 73 12.54 9.37 3.43
C PRO A 73 13.83 9.56 2.65
N ASP A 74 14.50 10.70 2.88
CA ASP A 74 15.87 10.96 2.44
C ASP A 74 16.77 11.06 3.67
N ALA A 75 17.53 9.99 3.91
CA ALA A 75 18.40 9.86 5.08
C ALA A 75 19.57 10.85 5.05
N ASP A 76 19.95 11.34 3.86
CA ASP A 76 21.12 12.20 3.64
C ASP A 76 20.74 13.68 3.46
N SER A 77 19.45 14.03 3.65
CA SER A 77 19.00 15.42 3.52
C SER A 77 19.65 16.34 4.57
N GLU A 78 20.00 17.57 4.14
CA GLU A 78 20.74 18.54 4.98
C GLU A 78 20.04 18.82 6.32
N ILE A 79 18.71 18.96 6.30
CA ILE A 79 17.94 19.24 7.52
C ILE A 79 17.93 18.05 8.48
N MET A 80 17.97 16.81 7.95
CA MET A 80 18.05 15.61 8.78
C MET A 80 19.41 15.48 9.45
N ALA A 81 20.49 15.96 8.83
CA ALA A 81 21.79 16.02 9.47
C ALA A 81 21.77 16.99 10.66
N ILE A 82 21.25 18.21 10.46
CA ILE A 82 21.15 19.23 11.53
C ILE A 82 20.27 18.75 12.70
N PHE A 83 19.16 18.06 12.43
CA PHE A 83 18.24 17.61 13.47
C PHE A 83 18.78 16.44 14.32
N ARG A 84 19.71 15.64 13.77
CA ARG A 84 20.28 14.48 14.47
C ARG A 84 21.40 14.84 15.46
N ASP A 85 22.07 15.98 15.24
CA ASP A 85 23.10 16.52 16.13
C ASP A 85 22.49 17.14 17.40
#